data_AF-A0A1S3QRM4-F1
#
_entry.id   AF-A0A1S3QRM4-F1
#
_cell.length_a   1.000
_cell.length_b   1.000
_cell.length_c   1.000
_cell.angle_alpha   90.00
_cell.angle_beta   90.00
_cell.angle_gamma   90.00
#
_symmetry.space_group_name_H-M   'P 1'
#
loop_
_entity.id
_entity.type
_entity.pdbx_description
1 polymer ?
#
loop_
_entity_poly.entity_id
_entity_poly.type
_entity_poly.pdbx_seq_one_letter_code
_entity_poly.pdbx_strand_id
1 'polypeptide(L)'
;SDSWQLVQSECLPSSVNNVGCSPFMFHESTIYSPVNSSTWTRVTVQLPDHVSSGATQFRWIQKEGVGERHGWGVDHMYIGEACPGLCSGHGYCTSGLVCICDEGHHGDDCSLSGSDLPSSIKDNFESGSMSEESWQLIQGGGVGSGCGQLSPHAHGDSLYFNGCKMRQAVTKPLDLTRAR
;
A
#
# COMPACT_ATOMS: atom_id res chain seq x y z
N SER A 1 30.78 -9.74 2.76
CA SER A 1 29.77 -10.77 2.45
C SER A 1 29.01 -10.25 1.25
N ASP A 2 29.06 -10.95 0.11
CA ASP A 2 28.53 -10.44 -1.17
C ASP A 2 27.10 -10.89 -1.47
N SER A 3 26.43 -11.51 -0.49
CA SER A 3 25.05 -11.97 -0.61
C SER A 3 24.08 -10.84 -0.21
N TRP A 4 23.20 -10.46 -1.13
CA TRP A 4 22.12 -9.50 -0.90
C TRP A 4 20.77 -10.21 -1.04
N GLN A 5 19.85 -9.92 -0.11
CA GLN A 5 18.49 -10.46 -0.10
C GLN A 5 17.46 -9.32 -0.07
N LEU A 6 16.22 -9.61 -0.45
CA LEU A 6 15.12 -8.65 -0.27
C LEU A 6 14.89 -8.43 1.23
N VAL A 7 14.59 -7.19 1.61
CA VAL A 7 14.23 -6.85 3.00
C VAL A 7 12.93 -7.56 3.40
N GLN A 8 11.99 -7.65 2.48
CA GLN A 8 10.74 -8.36 2.65
C GLN A 8 10.39 -9.11 1.37
N SER A 9 10.15 -10.42 1.48
CA SER A 9 9.59 -11.24 0.39
C SER A 9 8.07 -11.06 0.29
N GLU A 10 7.46 -11.53 -0.78
CA GLU A 10 6.00 -11.53 -0.88
C GLU A 10 5.36 -12.54 0.09
N CYS A 11 4.23 -12.16 0.66
CA CYS A 11 3.36 -13.01 1.47
C CYS A 11 1.94 -12.93 0.90
N LEU A 12 1.56 -13.94 0.13
CA LEU A 12 0.27 -14.08 -0.53
C LEU A 12 -0.64 -15.04 0.25
N PRO A 13 -1.98 -14.97 0.07
CA PRO A 13 -2.91 -15.91 0.69
C PRO A 13 -2.63 -17.39 0.42
N SER A 14 -1.98 -17.72 -0.69
CA SER A 14 -1.56 -19.08 -1.03
C SER A 14 -0.18 -19.47 -0.49
N SER A 15 0.61 -18.51 0.01
CA SER A 15 2.00 -18.72 0.44
C SER A 15 2.16 -18.78 1.96
N VAL A 16 1.13 -19.21 2.68
CA VAL A 16 1.07 -19.27 4.17
C VAL A 16 2.20 -20.12 4.78
N ASN A 17 2.82 -21.01 3.98
CA ASN A 17 3.92 -21.87 4.42
C ASN A 17 5.32 -21.26 4.20
N ASN A 18 5.43 -20.04 3.66
CA ASN A 18 6.73 -19.40 3.45
C ASN A 18 7.29 -18.85 4.77
N VAL A 19 8.58 -19.08 4.99
CA VAL A 19 9.32 -18.55 6.15
C VAL A 19 9.25 -17.02 6.13
N GLY A 20 8.81 -16.42 7.24
CA GLY A 20 8.66 -14.97 7.37
C GLY A 20 7.26 -14.43 7.05
N CYS A 21 6.32 -15.27 6.61
CA CYS A 21 4.91 -14.89 6.47
C CYS A 21 4.11 -15.25 7.72
N SER A 22 3.42 -14.27 8.30
CA SER A 22 2.41 -14.54 9.34
C SER A 22 1.08 -14.92 8.69
N PRO A 23 0.33 -15.89 9.24
CA PRO A 23 -1.06 -16.07 8.87
C PRO A 23 -1.80 -14.73 8.97
N PHE A 24 -2.57 -14.39 7.94
CA PHE A 24 -3.36 -13.15 7.83
C PHE A 24 -2.58 -11.84 7.63
N MET A 25 -1.24 -11.87 7.50
CA MET A 25 -0.50 -10.72 6.99
C MET A 25 -0.09 -10.96 5.55
N PHE A 26 -0.67 -10.19 4.65
CA PHE A 26 -0.38 -10.24 3.23
C PHE A 26 0.29 -8.94 2.81
N HIS A 27 1.41 -9.06 2.13
CA HIS A 27 2.17 -7.92 1.63
C HIS A 27 2.94 -8.32 0.38
N GLU A 28 3.19 -7.33 -0.47
CA GLU A 28 4.10 -7.50 -1.59
C GLU A 28 5.56 -7.58 -1.10
N SER A 29 6.43 -7.98 -2.02
CA SER A 29 7.87 -7.89 -1.80
C SER A 29 8.36 -6.44 -1.86
N THR A 30 9.53 -6.14 -1.28
CA THR A 30 10.17 -4.82 -1.38
C THR A 30 10.77 -4.59 -2.78
N ILE A 31 9.90 -4.59 -3.80
CA ILE A 31 10.19 -4.34 -5.22
C ILE A 31 9.25 -3.23 -5.69
N TYR A 32 9.83 -2.10 -6.09
CA TYR A 32 9.09 -0.94 -6.56
C TYR A 32 9.23 -0.81 -8.08
N SER A 33 8.12 -0.59 -8.77
CA SER A 33 8.07 -0.46 -10.23
C SER A 33 7.73 0.97 -10.63
N PRO A 34 8.08 1.42 -11.84
CA PRO A 34 7.67 2.75 -12.33
C PRO A 34 6.16 2.96 -12.33
N VAL A 35 5.37 1.88 -12.29
CA VAL A 35 3.90 1.95 -12.31
C VAL A 35 3.30 2.14 -10.92
N ASN A 36 3.99 1.72 -9.85
CA ASN A 36 3.55 1.97 -8.47
C ASN A 36 4.25 3.18 -7.83
N SER A 37 5.26 3.75 -8.50
CA SER A 37 6.12 4.81 -7.98
C SER A 37 6.26 5.99 -8.94
N SER A 38 5.18 6.33 -9.67
CA SER A 38 5.17 7.49 -10.59
C SER A 38 5.10 8.83 -9.87
N THR A 39 4.78 8.83 -8.58
CA THR A 39 4.75 9.99 -7.68
C THR A 39 5.49 9.65 -6.38
N TRP A 40 5.80 10.66 -5.57
CA TRP A 40 6.41 10.44 -4.27
C TRP A 40 5.44 9.71 -3.35
N THR A 41 5.80 8.47 -3.00
CA THR A 41 5.01 7.59 -2.13
C THR A 41 5.85 7.21 -0.93
N ARG A 42 5.34 7.43 0.28
CA ARG A 42 5.98 6.96 1.51
C ARG A 42 5.78 5.45 1.64
N VAL A 43 6.86 4.73 1.89
CA VAL A 43 6.82 3.29 2.16
C VAL A 43 7.38 3.02 3.55
N THR A 44 6.59 2.36 4.39
CA THR A 44 6.95 1.98 5.75
C THR A 44 7.01 0.47 5.82
N VAL A 45 8.16 -0.08 6.19
CA VAL A 45 8.37 -1.54 6.30
C VAL A 45 8.76 -1.85 7.73
N GLN A 46 7.99 -2.70 8.40
CA GLN A 46 8.42 -3.30 9.66
C GLN A 46 9.51 -4.32 9.34
N LEU A 47 10.73 -4.07 9.80
CA LEU A 47 11.85 -4.96 9.53
C LEU A 47 11.57 -6.34 10.17
N PRO A 48 11.62 -7.44 9.38
CA PRO A 48 11.51 -8.77 9.95
C PRO A 48 12.66 -9.07 10.91
N ASP A 49 12.39 -9.84 11.98
CA ASP A 49 13.39 -10.15 13.01
C ASP A 49 14.70 -10.71 12.45
N HIS A 50 14.62 -11.53 11.41
CA HIS A 50 15.79 -12.15 10.78
C HIS A 50 16.70 -11.16 10.02
N VAL A 51 16.21 -9.96 9.73
CA VAL A 51 16.96 -8.89 9.06
C VAL A 51 17.72 -8.04 10.08
N SER A 52 17.27 -8.00 11.35
CA SER A 52 17.84 -7.13 12.37
C SER A 52 19.12 -7.72 12.97
N SER A 53 20.24 -7.02 12.80
CA SER A 53 21.51 -7.33 13.44
C SER A 53 22.31 -6.04 13.67
N GLY A 54 23.30 -6.08 14.55
CA GLY A 54 24.18 -4.92 14.81
C GLY A 54 25.03 -4.47 13.61
N ALA A 55 25.01 -5.20 12.49
CA ALA A 55 25.80 -4.90 11.29
C ALA A 55 25.00 -5.04 9.98
N THR A 56 23.66 -4.97 10.04
CA THR A 56 22.81 -5.07 8.84
C THR A 56 23.01 -3.85 7.94
N GLN A 57 23.15 -4.09 6.63
CA GLN A 57 23.28 -3.05 5.61
C GLN A 57 22.09 -3.11 4.65
N PHE A 58 21.62 -1.93 4.24
CA PHE A 58 20.52 -1.77 3.29
C PHE A 58 21.03 -1.23 1.96
N ARG A 59 20.42 -1.67 0.87
CA ARG A 59 20.77 -1.23 -0.50
C ARG A 59 19.53 -1.12 -1.36
N TRP A 60 19.34 0.04 -1.95
CA TRP A 60 18.41 0.24 -3.07
C TRP A 60 19.15 -0.03 -4.37
N ILE A 61 18.60 -0.89 -5.21
CA ILE A 61 19.23 -1.28 -6.47
C ILE A 61 18.17 -1.42 -7.55
N GLN A 62 18.35 -0.71 -8.65
CA GLN A 62 17.63 -0.98 -9.88
C GLN A 62 18.29 -2.20 -10.53
N LYS A 63 17.58 -3.33 -10.60
CA LYS A 63 18.10 -4.53 -11.26
C LYS A 63 18.37 -4.23 -12.73
N GLU A 64 19.52 -4.65 -13.23
CA GLU A 64 19.81 -4.60 -14.67
C GLU A 64 18.85 -5.54 -15.40
N GLY A 65 18.07 -5.01 -16.33
CA GLY A 65 17.09 -5.75 -17.11
C GLY A 65 17.10 -5.32 -18.56
N VAL A 66 16.43 -6.10 -19.42
CA VAL A 66 16.23 -5.79 -20.84
C VAL A 66 15.18 -4.67 -20.95
N GLY A 67 15.59 -3.42 -20.79
CA GLY A 67 14.70 -2.27 -20.82
C GLY A 67 15.39 -0.95 -20.51
N GLU A 68 14.64 0.15 -20.58
CA GLU A 68 15.14 1.49 -20.30
C GLU A 68 15.48 1.66 -18.81
N ARG A 69 16.64 2.25 -18.52
CA ARG A 69 16.98 2.69 -17.16
C ARG A 69 16.13 3.90 -16.81
N HIS A 70 15.27 3.74 -15.80
CA HIS A 70 14.43 4.83 -15.32
C HIS A 70 15.19 5.61 -14.25
N GLY A 71 15.10 6.95 -14.27
CA GLY A 71 15.51 7.77 -13.13
C GLY A 71 14.62 7.49 -11.93
N TRP A 72 15.21 7.37 -10.75
CA TRP A 72 14.50 7.15 -9.48
C TRP A 72 15.20 7.92 -8.37
N GLY A 73 14.45 8.26 -7.32
CA GLY A 73 14.94 8.96 -6.15
C GLY A 73 14.37 8.35 -4.88
N VAL A 74 15.11 8.48 -3.78
CA VAL A 74 14.66 8.18 -2.42
C VAL A 74 14.92 9.43 -1.60
N ASP A 75 14.00 9.76 -0.72
CA ASP A 75 14.08 10.92 0.15
C ASP A 75 13.47 10.60 1.53
N HIS A 76 13.82 11.38 2.55
CA HIS A 76 13.33 11.23 3.92
C HIS A 76 13.49 9.80 4.50
N MET A 77 14.70 9.26 4.40
CA MET A 77 15.01 7.91 4.87
C MET A 77 15.18 7.84 6.39
N TYR A 78 14.40 6.96 7.03
CA TYR A 78 14.55 6.56 8.42
C TYR A 78 14.69 5.04 8.52
N ILE A 79 15.79 4.55 9.10
CA ILE A 79 15.99 3.15 9.45
C ILE A 79 16.45 3.12 10.90
N GLY A 80 15.62 2.56 11.78
CA GLY A 80 15.89 2.57 13.21
C GLY A 80 14.80 1.87 14.00
N GLU A 81 14.76 2.16 15.29
CA GLU A 81 13.74 1.69 16.20
C GLU A 81 12.35 2.21 15.79
N ALA A 82 11.34 1.36 15.90
CA ALA A 82 10.00 1.71 15.46
C ALA A 82 9.36 2.75 16.39
N CYS A 83 8.82 3.83 15.81
CA CYS A 83 7.88 4.69 16.53
C CYS A 83 6.61 3.90 16.94
N PRO A 84 5.87 4.37 17.96
CA PRO A 84 4.59 3.80 18.36
C PRO A 84 3.67 3.62 17.14
N GLY A 85 3.13 2.40 16.98
CA GLY A 85 2.21 2.06 15.90
C GLY A 85 2.74 2.29 14.48
N LEU A 86 4.06 2.48 14.28
CA LEU A 86 4.64 2.94 13.01
C LEU A 86 3.97 4.23 12.50
N CYS A 87 3.62 5.13 13.42
CA CYS A 87 2.85 6.34 13.16
C CYS A 87 1.51 6.08 12.47
N SER A 88 0.92 4.90 12.72
CA SER A 88 -0.37 4.43 12.16
C SER A 88 -0.46 4.51 10.64
N GLY A 89 0.67 4.61 9.92
CA GLY A 89 0.71 4.89 8.49
C GLY A 89 0.43 6.34 8.09
N HIS A 90 0.03 7.18 9.05
CA HIS A 90 -0.40 8.57 8.87
C HIS A 90 0.65 9.59 9.33
N GLY A 91 1.92 9.25 9.20
CA GLY A 91 3.04 10.10 9.55
C GLY A 91 4.37 9.44 9.25
N TYR A 92 5.46 10.09 9.65
CA TYR A 92 6.81 9.55 9.56
C TYR A 92 7.53 9.62 10.90
N CYS A 93 8.37 8.62 11.15
CA CYS A 93 9.15 8.51 12.38
C CYS A 93 10.44 9.33 12.27
N THR A 94 10.87 9.90 13.40
CA THR A 94 12.12 10.64 13.54
C THR A 94 13.08 9.94 14.49
N SER A 95 14.35 10.36 14.51
CA SER A 95 15.36 9.82 15.44
C SER A 95 15.03 10.00 16.92
N GLY A 96 14.12 10.93 17.26
CA GLY A 96 13.62 11.09 18.63
C GLY A 96 12.54 10.10 19.04
N LEU A 97 12.19 9.11 18.20
CA LEU A 97 11.04 8.22 18.39
C LEU A 97 9.71 8.96 18.50
N VAL A 98 9.61 10.07 17.76
CA VAL A 98 8.42 10.91 17.66
C VAL A 98 7.86 10.82 16.25
N CYS A 99 6.55 10.63 16.17
CA CYS A 99 5.81 10.68 14.92
C CYS A 99 5.51 12.12 14.52
N ILE A 100 5.85 12.48 13.27
CA ILE A 100 5.36 13.70 12.64
C ILE A 100 4.19 13.31 11.76
N CYS A 101 2.99 13.73 12.16
CA CYS A 101 1.75 13.33 11.51
C CYS A 101 1.53 14.08 10.19
N ASP A 102 0.88 13.38 9.26
CA ASP A 102 0.36 13.97 8.04
C ASP A 102 -0.77 14.96 8.36
N GLU A 103 -1.09 15.80 7.37
CA GLU A 103 -2.20 16.73 7.49
C GLU A 103 -3.51 15.99 7.87
N GLY A 104 -4.23 16.55 8.84
CA GLY A 104 -5.48 15.98 9.36
C GLY A 104 -5.30 14.83 10.37
N HIS A 105 -4.08 14.37 10.66
CA HIS A 105 -3.81 13.33 11.65
C HIS A 105 -3.08 13.87 12.87
N HIS A 106 -3.33 13.28 14.05
CA HIS A 106 -2.80 13.75 15.32
C HIS A 106 -2.72 12.63 16.36
N GLY A 107 -2.21 12.98 17.55
CA GLY A 107 -1.86 12.02 18.61
C GLY A 107 -0.40 11.58 18.51
N ASP A 108 0.08 10.89 19.53
CA ASP A 108 1.50 10.48 19.64
C ASP A 108 1.92 9.47 18.56
N ASP A 109 0.94 8.74 18.00
CA ASP A 109 1.11 7.71 16.96
C ASP A 109 0.34 8.02 15.67
N CYS A 110 -0.19 9.25 15.52
CA CYS A 110 -0.98 9.69 14.36
C CYS A 110 -2.25 8.87 14.06
N SER A 111 -2.79 8.14 15.04
CA SER A 111 -4.00 7.34 14.87
C SER A 111 -5.29 8.17 14.85
N LEU A 112 -5.27 9.39 15.39
CA LEU A 112 -6.47 10.23 15.50
C LEU A 112 -6.64 11.08 14.24
N SER A 113 -7.84 11.06 13.65
CA SER A 113 -8.20 11.87 12.49
C SER A 113 -9.00 13.10 12.91
N GLY A 114 -8.70 14.25 12.30
CA GLY A 114 -9.36 15.53 12.58
C GLY A 114 -10.71 15.70 11.86
N SER A 115 -11.10 14.74 11.03
CA SER A 115 -12.34 14.73 10.25
C SER A 115 -13.09 13.43 10.44
N ASP A 116 -14.41 13.49 10.52
CA ASP A 116 -15.26 12.31 10.60
C ASP A 116 -15.09 11.44 9.33
N LEU A 117 -14.73 10.18 9.52
CA LEU A 117 -14.62 9.22 8.42
C LEU A 117 -16.01 8.68 8.04
N PRO A 118 -16.30 8.46 6.74
CA PRO A 118 -17.54 7.81 6.33
C PRO A 118 -17.62 6.41 6.93
N SER A 119 -18.80 6.03 7.43
CA SER A 119 -19.00 4.71 8.06
C SER A 119 -19.50 3.63 7.09
N SER A 120 -19.62 3.96 5.81
CA SER A 120 -20.10 3.06 4.76
C SER A 120 -19.62 3.52 3.40
N ILE A 121 -19.41 2.57 2.50
CA ILE A 121 -19.11 2.80 1.09
C ILE A 121 -20.10 2.00 0.25
N LYS A 122 -20.63 2.62 -0.80
CA LYS A 122 -21.43 1.95 -1.81
C LYS A 122 -21.19 2.62 -3.15
N ASP A 123 -20.76 1.84 -4.12
CA ASP A 123 -20.60 2.29 -5.50
C ASP A 123 -21.17 1.20 -6.41
N ASN A 124 -22.13 1.58 -7.24
CA ASN A 124 -22.69 0.70 -8.25
C ASN A 124 -22.04 0.90 -9.62
N PHE A 125 -21.10 1.85 -9.74
CA PHE A 125 -20.37 2.17 -10.97
C PHE A 125 -21.24 2.62 -12.16
N GLU A 126 -22.48 3.04 -11.91
CA GLU A 126 -23.41 3.48 -12.98
C GLU A 126 -23.23 4.96 -13.37
N SER A 127 -22.44 5.73 -12.61
CA SER A 127 -22.28 7.18 -12.84
C SER A 127 -21.42 7.52 -14.07
N GLY A 128 -20.94 6.51 -14.80
CA GLY A 128 -20.04 6.67 -15.96
C GLY A 128 -18.62 7.12 -15.60
N SER A 129 -18.35 7.38 -14.31
CA SER A 129 -17.05 7.76 -13.78
C SER A 129 -16.84 7.16 -12.39
N MET A 130 -15.61 7.21 -11.90
CA MET A 130 -15.28 6.73 -10.56
C MET A 130 -15.60 7.79 -9.52
N SER A 131 -16.28 7.41 -8.43
CA SER A 131 -16.53 8.33 -7.33
C SER A 131 -15.23 8.69 -6.61
N GLU A 132 -14.82 9.95 -6.73
CA GLU A 132 -13.69 10.52 -5.97
C GLU A 132 -13.98 10.58 -4.46
N GLU A 133 -15.23 10.39 -4.03
CA GLU A 133 -15.58 10.34 -2.60
C GLU A 133 -15.24 8.97 -1.98
N SER A 134 -15.40 7.90 -2.76
CA SER A 134 -15.32 6.51 -2.29
C SER A 134 -13.93 5.88 -2.46
N TRP A 135 -13.24 6.20 -3.56
CA TRP A 135 -12.02 5.50 -3.98
C TRP A 135 -10.80 6.41 -3.87
N GLN A 136 -9.76 5.93 -3.17
CA GLN A 136 -8.46 6.60 -3.09
C GLN A 136 -7.61 6.31 -4.33
N LEU A 137 -7.64 5.06 -4.82
CA LEU A 137 -6.84 4.62 -5.96
C LEU A 137 -7.56 3.51 -6.71
N ILE A 138 -7.69 3.63 -8.02
CA ILE A 138 -7.99 2.49 -8.91
C ILE A 138 -6.90 2.44 -9.98
N GLN A 139 -6.35 1.26 -10.19
CA GLN A 139 -5.26 1.03 -11.13
C GLN A 139 -5.54 -0.22 -11.95
N GLY A 140 -5.27 -0.15 -13.25
CA GLY A 140 -5.41 -1.30 -14.16
C GLY A 140 -6.85 -1.70 -14.49
N GLY A 141 -7.82 -0.81 -14.24
CA GLY A 141 -9.23 -1.01 -14.55
C GLY A 141 -9.98 0.30 -14.70
N GLY A 142 -11.24 0.20 -15.12
CA GLY A 142 -12.14 1.33 -15.31
C GLY A 142 -13.60 0.90 -15.29
N VAL A 143 -14.50 1.87 -15.26
CA VAL A 143 -15.95 1.66 -15.30
C VAL A 143 -16.38 1.30 -16.72
N GLY A 144 -17.12 0.21 -16.87
CA GLY A 144 -17.76 -0.15 -18.14
C GLY A 144 -18.33 -1.56 -18.16
N SER A 145 -18.79 -1.98 -19.34
CA SER A 145 -19.47 -3.26 -19.57
C SER A 145 -18.56 -4.39 -20.04
N GLY A 146 -17.27 -4.36 -19.72
CA GLY A 146 -16.24 -5.20 -20.36
C GLY A 146 -16.42 -6.71 -20.20
N CYS A 147 -16.80 -7.18 -19.00
CA CYS A 147 -17.15 -8.58 -18.74
C CYS A 147 -18.63 -8.91 -19.00
N GLY A 148 -19.40 -7.97 -19.54
CA GLY A 148 -20.86 -8.03 -19.56
C GLY A 148 -21.48 -7.74 -18.19
N GLN A 149 -22.78 -7.98 -18.09
CA GLN A 149 -23.56 -7.68 -16.89
C GLN A 149 -23.34 -8.73 -15.79
N LEU A 150 -23.10 -8.29 -14.55
CA LEU A 150 -22.94 -9.14 -13.37
C LEU A 150 -24.30 -9.63 -12.80
N SER A 151 -25.15 -10.17 -13.69
CA SER A 151 -26.48 -10.66 -13.36
C SER A 151 -26.43 -11.89 -12.43
N PRO A 152 -27.33 -12.04 -11.44
CA PRO A 152 -28.47 -11.17 -11.11
C PRO A 152 -28.17 -10.05 -10.10
N HIS A 153 -26.93 -9.94 -9.62
CA HIS A 153 -26.60 -9.13 -8.44
C HIS A 153 -26.26 -7.68 -8.77
N ALA A 154 -25.87 -7.40 -10.02
CA ALA A 154 -25.66 -6.05 -10.50
C ALA A 154 -26.04 -5.94 -11.99
N HIS A 155 -26.58 -4.78 -12.33
CA HIS A 155 -27.01 -4.42 -13.67
C HIS A 155 -26.29 -3.16 -14.10
N GLY A 156 -25.85 -3.12 -15.36
CA GLY A 156 -25.22 -1.94 -15.96
C GLY A 156 -23.71 -2.10 -16.05
N ASP A 157 -23.01 -0.99 -15.85
CA ASP A 157 -21.56 -0.91 -15.83
C ASP A 157 -20.97 -1.51 -14.55
N SER A 158 -19.68 -1.81 -14.62
CA SER A 158 -18.94 -2.41 -13.52
C SER A 158 -17.51 -1.91 -13.51
N LEU A 159 -16.86 -1.96 -12.34
CA LEU A 159 -15.41 -1.82 -12.31
C LEU A 159 -14.76 -3.07 -12.93
N TYR A 160 -14.16 -2.89 -14.09
CA TYR A 160 -13.55 -3.98 -14.86
C TYR A 160 -12.04 -3.77 -15.03
N PHE A 161 -11.27 -4.76 -14.60
CA PHE A 161 -9.80 -4.74 -14.68
C PHE A 161 -9.28 -5.46 -15.94
N ASN A 162 -9.08 -4.70 -17.02
CA ASN A 162 -8.44 -5.18 -18.25
C ASN A 162 -7.03 -4.63 -18.49
N GLY A 163 -6.54 -3.74 -17.62
CA GLY A 163 -5.22 -3.14 -17.75
C GLY A 163 -4.10 -4.16 -17.55
N CYS A 164 -2.91 -3.84 -18.05
CA CYS A 164 -1.70 -4.61 -17.79
C CYS A 164 -1.11 -4.26 -16.43
N LYS A 165 -0.25 -5.15 -15.90
CA LYS A 165 0.50 -4.96 -14.64
C LYS A 165 -0.45 -4.90 -13.43
N MET A 166 -0.30 -3.90 -12.56
CA MET A 166 -1.03 -3.79 -11.30
C MET A 166 -2.53 -3.56 -11.53
N ARG A 167 -3.35 -4.31 -10.80
CA ARG A 167 -4.81 -4.25 -10.80
C ARG A 167 -5.30 -4.16 -9.37
N GLN A 168 -5.68 -2.97 -8.92
CA GLN A 168 -6.09 -2.74 -7.54
C GLN A 168 -7.15 -1.65 -7.44
N ALA A 169 -7.98 -1.75 -6.40
CA ALA A 169 -8.88 -0.70 -5.96
C ALA A 169 -8.73 -0.52 -4.45
N VAL A 170 -8.46 0.71 -4.02
CA VAL A 170 -8.24 1.10 -2.64
C VAL A 170 -9.29 2.15 -2.30
N THR A 171 -10.08 1.89 -1.26
CA THR A 171 -11.09 2.84 -0.78
C THR A 171 -10.40 3.98 -0.03
N LYS A 172 -11.11 5.09 0.18
CA LYS A 172 -10.71 6.02 1.25
C LYS A 172 -10.85 5.35 2.63
N PRO A 173 -10.18 5.87 3.67
CA PRO A 173 -10.37 5.39 5.03
C PRO A 173 -11.84 5.50 5.48
N LEU A 174 -12.31 4.49 6.22
CA LEU A 174 -13.69 4.37 6.69
C LEU A 174 -13.71 4.08 8.19
N ASP A 175 -14.73 4.58 8.89
CA ASP A 175 -15.03 4.14 10.25
C ASP A 175 -15.90 2.88 10.22
N LEU A 176 -15.26 1.72 10.43
CA LEU A 176 -15.93 0.42 10.44
C LEU A 176 -16.30 -0.08 11.84
N THR A 177 -16.17 0.74 12.89
CA THR A 177 -16.44 0.34 14.29
C THR A 177 -17.85 -0.22 14.51
N ARG A 178 -18.82 0.17 13.66
CA ARG A 178 -20.21 -0.27 13.70
C ARG A 178 -20.70 -0.85 12.37
N ALA A 179 -19.79 -1.13 11.44
CA ALA A 179 -20.13 -1.69 10.13
C ALA A 179 -20.64 -3.14 10.28
N ARG A 180 -21.48 -3.56 9.32
CA ARG A 180 -22.10 -4.89 9.28
C ARG A 180 -21.94 -5.51 7.91
#